data_AF-A0A2E1XCM7-F1
#
_entry.id   AF-A0A2E1XCM7-F1
#
_cell.length_a   1.000
_cell.length_b   1.000
_cell.length_c   1.000
_cell.angle_alpha   90.00
_cell.angle_beta   90.00
_cell.angle_gamma   90.00
#
_symmetry.space_group_name_H-M   'P 1'
#
loop_
_entity.id
_entity.type
_entity.pdbx_description
1 polymer ?
#
loop_
_entity_poly.entity_id
_entity_poly.type
_entity_poly.pdbx_seq_one_letter_code
_entity_poly.pdbx_strand_id
1 'polypeptide(L)'
;MSNKASGFLWYWIFITIPVLLLSAAWVFSPLGIGFQDRPDNGIMLNIFHGLYFISYFIGIPGLLTSHAIAGFLGLNGRFTYAYRLSLISLLTFLALITTVNLMLN
;
A
#
# COMPACT_ATOMS: atom_id res chain seq x y z
N MET A 1 -20.73 -4.51 -23.07
CA MET A 1 -20.37 -4.09 -21.69
C MET A 1 -20.81 -2.64 -21.49
N SER A 2 -21.44 -2.31 -20.37
CA SER A 2 -21.81 -0.92 -20.03
C SER A 2 -20.56 -0.02 -20.03
N ASN A 3 -20.67 1.23 -20.52
CA ASN A 3 -19.57 2.22 -20.55
C ASN A 3 -18.90 2.43 -19.18
N LYS A 4 -19.61 2.12 -18.08
CA LYS A 4 -19.08 2.20 -16.72
C LYS A 4 -18.15 1.04 -16.36
N ALA A 5 -18.39 -0.14 -16.91
CA ALA A 5 -17.59 -1.34 -16.63
C ALA A 5 -16.23 -1.30 -17.34
N SER A 6 -16.19 -0.82 -18.58
CA SER A 6 -14.93 -0.60 -19.32
C SER A 6 -14.08 0.48 -18.64
N GLY A 7 -14.69 1.60 -18.21
CA GLY A 7 -14.00 2.65 -17.47
C GLY A 7 -13.40 2.16 -16.15
N PHE A 8 -14.13 1.32 -15.40
CA PHE A 8 -13.62 0.73 -14.17
C PHE A 8 -12.45 -0.24 -14.42
N LEU A 9 -12.54 -1.10 -15.44
CA LEU A 9 -11.46 -2.02 -15.78
C LEU A 9 -10.16 -1.28 -16.10
N TRP A 10 -10.24 -0.22 -16.90
CA TRP A 10 -9.08 0.61 -17.20
C TRP A 10 -8.50 1.28 -15.96
N TYR A 11 -9.34 1.84 -15.08
CA TYR A 11 -8.90 2.38 -13.80
C TYR A 11 -8.21 1.33 -12.94
N TRP A 12 -8.81 0.15 -12.81
CA TRP A 12 -8.28 -0.93 -11.96
C TRP A 12 -6.93 -1.44 -12.48
N ILE A 13 -6.77 -1.59 -13.79
CA ILE A 13 -5.47 -1.94 -14.40
C ILE A 13 -4.46 -0.82 -14.13
N PHE A 14 -4.84 0.43 -14.34
CA PHE A 14 -3.94 1.57 -14.15
C PHE A 14 -3.48 1.71 -12.70
N ILE A 15 -4.36 1.49 -11.71
CA ILE A 15 -4.03 1.55 -10.28
C ILE A 15 -3.28 0.30 -9.79
N THR A 16 -3.34 -0.81 -10.53
CA THR A 16 -2.56 -2.01 -10.21
C THR A 16 -1.06 -1.75 -10.29
N ILE A 17 -0.62 -0.99 -11.30
CA ILE A 17 0.80 -0.66 -11.50
C ILE A 17 1.40 0.06 -10.27
N PRO A 18 0.86 1.19 -9.78
CA PRO A 18 1.39 1.86 -8.61
C PRO A 18 1.25 1.02 -7.33
N VAL A 19 0.20 0.20 -7.18
CA VAL A 19 0.08 -0.73 -6.04
C VAL A 19 1.24 -1.73 -6.01
N LEU A 20 1.57 -2.34 -7.16
CA LEU A 20 2.67 -3.28 -7.27
C LEU A 20 4.03 -2.59 -7.08
N LEU A 21 4.22 -1.42 -7.69
CA LEU A 21 5.47 -0.65 -7.54
C LEU A 21 5.69 -0.19 -6.11
N LEU A 22 4.66 0.32 -5.42
CA LEU A 22 4.74 0.72 -4.02
C LEU A 22 5.02 -0.48 -3.12
N SER A 23 4.35 -1.61 -3.35
CA SER A 23 4.58 -2.84 -2.60
C SER A 23 6.03 -3.33 -2.79
N ALA A 24 6.50 -3.40 -4.03
CA ALA A 24 7.87 -3.82 -4.35
C ALA A 24 8.91 -2.85 -3.77
N ALA A 25 8.74 -1.55 -3.97
CA ALA A 25 9.64 -0.52 -3.43
C ALA A 25 9.70 -0.58 -1.90
N TRP A 26 8.60 -0.92 -1.22
CA TRP A 26 8.58 -1.09 0.23
C TRP A 26 9.33 -2.34 0.70
N VAL A 27 9.14 -3.47 0.01
CA VAL A 27 9.88 -4.72 0.26
C VAL A 27 11.39 -4.51 0.09
N PHE A 28 11.79 -3.81 -0.97
CA PHE A 28 13.19 -3.52 -1.27
C PHE A 28 13.71 -2.22 -0.64
N SER A 29 12.93 -1.61 0.27
CA SER A 29 13.40 -0.39 0.95
C SER A 29 14.63 -0.72 1.81
N PRO A 30 15.56 0.23 2.02
CA PRO A 30 16.73 0.04 2.88
C PRO A 30 16.38 -0.43 4.30
N LEU A 31 15.17 -0.09 4.79
CA LEU A 31 14.61 -0.60 6.04
C LEU A 31 14.41 -2.13 6.02
N GLY A 32 14.03 -2.70 4.88
CA GLY A 32 13.83 -4.14 4.68
C GLY A 32 15.11 -4.93 4.45
N ILE A 33 16.16 -4.28 3.99
CA ILE A 33 17.45 -4.92 3.66
C ILE A 33 18.44 -4.85 4.84
N GLY A 34 18.03 -4.23 5.95
CA GLY A 34 18.85 -4.05 7.14
C GLY A 34 19.56 -2.70 7.10
N PHE A 35 18.94 -1.73 7.77
CA PHE A 35 19.44 -0.37 8.05
C PHE A 35 20.96 -0.19 7.92
N GLN A 36 21.39 0.56 6.89
CA GLN A 36 22.75 1.08 6.80
C GLN A 36 22.98 2.27 7.77
N ASP A 37 21.93 3.02 8.10
CA ASP A 37 21.96 4.12 9.09
C ASP A 37 21.05 3.76 10.27
N ARG A 38 21.63 3.28 11.37
CA ARG A 38 20.90 2.97 12.60
C ARG A 38 20.68 4.25 13.43
N PRO A 39 19.47 4.54 13.89
CA PRO A 39 19.27 5.56 14.94
C PRO A 39 20.03 5.14 16.20
N ASP A 40 20.84 6.05 16.76
CA ASP A 40 21.66 5.80 17.96
C ASP A 40 20.81 5.55 19.23
N ASN A 41 19.52 5.88 19.18
CA ASN A 41 18.59 5.79 20.29
C ASN A 41 17.76 4.48 20.25
N GLY A 42 18.04 3.56 21.17
CA GLY A 42 17.47 2.20 21.17
C GLY A 42 15.94 2.10 21.27
N ILE A 43 15.26 3.11 21.83
CA ILE A 43 13.78 3.16 21.87
C ILE A 43 13.21 3.45 20.48
N MET A 44 13.84 4.36 19.74
CA MET A 44 13.42 4.75 18.39
C MET A 44 13.58 3.56 17.44
N LEU A 45 14.71 2.83 17.54
CA LEU A 45 14.98 1.62 16.78
C LEU A 45 13.89 0.55 16.93
N ASN A 46 13.39 0.33 18.15
CA ASN A 46 12.31 -0.64 18.39
C ASN A 46 10.97 -0.21 17.78
N ILE A 47 10.64 1.09 17.83
CA ILE A 47 9.42 1.63 17.20
C ILE A 47 9.52 1.48 15.68
N PHE A 48 10.69 1.74 15.08
CA PHE A 48 10.93 1.55 13.65
C PHE A 48 10.77 0.09 13.22
N HIS A 49 11.40 -0.85 13.93
CA HIS A 49 11.21 -2.27 13.64
C HIS A 49 9.76 -2.70 13.77
N GLY A 50 9.03 -2.19 14.78
CA GLY A 50 7.60 -2.45 14.94
C GLY A 50 6.76 -1.94 13.76
N LEU A 51 6.96 -0.68 13.35
CA LEU A 51 6.25 -0.08 12.21
C LEU A 51 6.60 -0.78 10.90
N TYR A 52 7.87 -1.13 10.69
CA TYR A 52 8.30 -1.90 9.53
C TYR A 52 7.67 -3.30 9.51
N PHE A 53 7.71 -4.02 10.63
CA PHE A 53 7.09 -5.34 10.75
C PHE A 53 5.57 -5.29 10.47
N ILE A 54 4.87 -4.34 11.07
CA ILE A 54 3.43 -4.14 10.84
C ILE A 54 3.17 -3.80 9.37
N SER A 55 3.95 -2.91 8.77
CA SER A 55 3.76 -2.53 7.37
C SER A 55 4.08 -3.66 6.38
N TYR A 56 5.06 -4.51 6.69
CA TYR A 56 5.43 -5.66 5.88
C TYR A 56 4.39 -6.78 5.96
N PHE A 57 3.96 -7.15 7.17
CA PHE A 57 3.04 -8.27 7.39
C PHE A 57 1.56 -7.90 7.27
N ILE A 58 1.19 -6.65 7.51
CA ILE A 58 -0.21 -6.19 7.48
C ILE A 58 -0.41 -5.18 6.35
N GLY A 59 0.51 -4.23 6.17
CA GLY A 59 0.38 -3.18 5.16
C GLY A 59 0.37 -3.70 3.72
N ILE A 60 1.40 -4.45 3.31
CA ILE A 60 1.49 -5.00 1.94
C ILE A 60 0.36 -6.00 1.67
N PRO A 61 0.11 -7.03 2.52
CA PRO A 61 -1.02 -7.93 2.30
C PRO A 61 -2.36 -7.20 2.32
N GLY A 62 -2.53 -6.21 3.21
CA GLY A 62 -3.72 -5.37 3.27
C GLY A 62 -3.96 -4.60 1.99
N LEU A 63 -2.92 -3.97 1.41
CA LEU A 63 -3.00 -3.24 0.15
C LEU A 63 -3.33 -4.16 -1.04
N LEU A 64 -2.71 -5.35 -1.09
CA LEU A 64 -2.97 -6.31 -2.17
C LEU A 64 -4.36 -6.94 -2.07
N THR A 65 -4.78 -7.31 -0.85
CA THR A 65 -6.12 -7.88 -0.62
C THR A 65 -7.22 -6.85 -0.85
N SER A 66 -7.07 -5.61 -0.39
CA SER A 66 -8.04 -4.55 -0.67
C SER A 66 -8.15 -4.28 -2.17
N HIS A 67 -7.03 -4.25 -2.88
CA HIS A 67 -7.02 -4.06 -4.32
C HIS A 67 -7.71 -5.21 -5.09
N ALA A 68 -7.53 -6.45 -4.64
CA ALA A 68 -8.24 -7.61 -5.16
C ALA A 68 -9.76 -7.54 -4.87
N ILE A 69 -10.16 -7.14 -3.65
CA ILE A 69 -11.55 -6.93 -3.26
C ILE A 69 -12.20 -5.82 -4.09
N ALA A 70 -11.48 -4.73 -4.36
CA ALA A 70 -11.94 -3.66 -5.24
C ALA A 70 -12.23 -4.18 -6.66
N GLY A 71 -11.34 -5.00 -7.21
CA GLY A 71 -11.56 -5.69 -8.49
C GLY A 71 -12.84 -6.53 -8.48
N PHE A 72 -13.01 -7.37 -7.45
CA PHE A 72 -14.20 -8.20 -7.28
C PHE A 72 -15.50 -7.37 -7.16
N LEU A 73 -15.49 -6.28 -6.39
CA LEU A 73 -16.64 -5.38 -6.25
C LEU A 73 -17.00 -4.69 -7.57
N GLY A 74 -15.99 -4.29 -8.35
CA GLY A 74 -16.21 -3.69 -9.66
C GLY A 74 -16.78 -4.66 -10.69
N LEU A 75 -16.35 -5.93 -10.66
CA LEU A 75 -16.95 -6.98 -11.50
C LEU A 75 -18.42 -7.25 -11.14
N ASN A 76 -18.80 -7.10 -9.87
CA ASN A 76 -20.18 -7.22 -9.38
C ASN A 76 -21.03 -5.94 -9.59
N GLY A 77 -20.52 -4.95 -10.33
CA GLY A 77 -21.24 -3.71 -10.63
C GLY A 77 -21.31 -2.71 -9.48
N ARG A 78 -20.65 -2.96 -8.35
CA ARG A 78 -20.56 -2.05 -7.19
C ARG A 78 -19.42 -1.04 -7.35
N PHE A 79 -19.41 -0.32 -8.47
CA PHE A 79 -18.30 0.54 -8.88
C PHE A 79 -17.93 1.61 -7.84
N THR A 80 -18.91 2.30 -7.25
CA THR A 80 -18.63 3.36 -6.25
C THR A 80 -17.85 2.86 -5.04
N TYR A 81 -18.15 1.65 -4.57
CA TYR A 81 -17.44 1.04 -3.45
C TYR A 81 -16.05 0.55 -3.86
N ALA A 82 -15.92 -0.02 -5.06
CA ALA A 82 -14.65 -0.46 -5.61
C ALA A 82 -13.64 0.71 -5.75
N TYR A 83 -14.09 1.85 -6.28
CA TYR A 83 -13.25 3.05 -6.39
C TYR A 83 -12.80 3.57 -5.02
N ARG A 84 -13.73 3.71 -4.07
CA ARG A 84 -13.41 4.23 -2.73
C ARG A 84 -12.44 3.32 -1.99
N LEU A 85 -12.64 2.01 -2.06
CA LEU A 85 -11.82 1.04 -1.34
C LEU A 85 -10.37 1.01 -1.85
N SER A 86 -10.18 1.03 -3.17
CA SER A 86 -8.84 1.08 -3.78
C SER A 86 -8.14 2.41 -3.48
N LEU A 87 -8.85 3.53 -3.55
CA LEU A 87 -8.30 4.85 -3.21
C LEU A 87 -7.88 4.94 -1.73
N ILE A 88 -8.75 4.52 -0.82
CA ILE A 88 -8.48 4.57 0.62
C ILE A 88 -7.27 3.71 0.96
N SER A 89 -7.18 2.46 0.46
CA SER A 89 -6.03 1.61 0.77
C SER A 89 -4.72 2.19 0.27
N LEU A 90 -4.72 2.78 -0.93
CA LEU A 90 -3.54 3.41 -1.50
C LEU A 90 -3.11 4.65 -0.67
N LEU A 91 -4.05 5.49 -0.27
CA LEU A 91 -3.76 6.65 0.58
C LEU A 91 -3.27 6.25 1.97
N THR A 92 -3.87 5.23 2.58
CA THR A 92 -3.43 4.73 3.90
C THR A 92 -2.01 4.17 3.81
N PHE A 93 -1.68 3.43 2.76
CA PHE A 93 -0.34 2.89 2.57
C PHE A 93 0.69 4.00 2.29
N LEU A 94 0.34 5.00 1.47
CA LEU A 94 1.20 6.18 1.27
C LEU A 94 1.44 6.96 2.56
N ALA A 95 0.39 7.19 3.36
CA ALA A 95 0.52 7.88 4.64
C ALA A 95 1.48 7.13 5.56
N LEU A 96 1.41 5.80 5.61
CA LEU A 96 2.32 4.97 6.38
C LEU A 96 3.77 5.11 5.89
N ILE A 97 4.02 5.06 4.58
CA ILE A 97 5.35 5.28 3.99
C ILE A 97 5.89 6.66 4.38
N THR A 98 5.07 7.70 4.25
CA THR A 98 5.45 9.07 4.60
C THR A 98 5.77 9.21 6.07
N THR A 99 4.98 8.61 6.98
CA THR A 99 5.25 8.63 8.42
C THR A 99 6.58 7.97 8.75
N VAL A 100 6.87 6.81 8.15
CA VAL A 100 8.16 6.12 8.36
C VAL A 100 9.32 6.97 7.84
N ASN A 101 9.20 7.55 6.64
CA ASN A 101 10.25 8.43 6.10
C ASN A 101 10.45 9.71 6.92
N LEU A 102 9.38 10.32 7.44
CA LEU A 102 9.45 11.51 8.29
C LEU A 102 10.14 11.23 9.62
N MET A 103 10.03 10.00 10.15
CA MET A 103 10.74 9.64 11.37
C MET A 103 12.24 9.41 11.13
N LEU A 104 12.65 9.07 9.89
CA LEU A 104 14.04 8.77 9.53
C LEU A 104 14.90 10.00 9.21
N ASN A 105 14.27 11.13 8.87
CA ASN A 105 14.93 12.44 8.69
C ASN A 105 14.90 13.24 10.00
#